data_AF-A0A0P0G3C0-F1
#
_entry.id   AF-A0A0P0G3C0-F1
#
_cell.length_a   1.000
_cell.length_b   1.000
_cell.length_c   1.000
_cell.angle_alpha   90.00
_cell.angle_beta   90.00
_cell.angle_gamma   90.00
#
_symmetry.space_group_name_H-M   'P 1'
#
loop_
_entity.id
_entity.type
_entity.pdbx_description
1 polymer ?
#
loop_
_entity_poly.entity_id
_entity_poly.type
_entity_poly.pdbx_seq_one_letter_code
_entity_poly.pdbx_strand_id
1 'polypeptide(L)'
;MEKEIRKILLEIIELLEIVGEYDWRTTLKRLYADNVSPQKDWLRKIKSLFGGMGSFTDLVLMRNGIFCIDENNKLDQLRDRLYNRMAQSFIELNNSEKSQ
;
A
#
# COMPACT_ATOMS: atom_id res chain seq x y z
N MET A 1 0.18 12.82 -6.62
CA MET A 1 0.52 12.22 -5.31
C MET A 1 -0.60 11.33 -4.80
N GLU A 2 -1.59 11.88 -4.08
CA GLU A 2 -2.63 11.08 -3.43
C GLU A 2 -3.39 10.18 -4.41
N LYS A 3 -3.81 10.74 -5.56
CA LYS A 3 -4.52 9.99 -6.61
C LYS A 3 -3.71 8.78 -7.11
N GLU A 4 -2.39 8.91 -7.21
CA GLU A 4 -1.52 7.81 -7.68
C GLU A 4 -1.36 6.74 -6.60
N ILE A 5 -1.18 7.15 -5.34
CA ILE A 5 -1.14 6.23 -4.21
C ILE A 5 -2.47 5.47 -4.11
N ARG A 6 -3.62 6.16 -4.22
CA ARG A 6 -4.94 5.54 -4.24
C ARG A 6 -5.11 4.57 -5.42
N LYS A 7 -4.59 4.91 -6.60
CA LYS A 7 -4.57 4.01 -7.76
C LYS A 7 -3.78 2.73 -7.46
N ILE A 8 -2.58 2.85 -6.88
CA ILE A 8 -1.76 1.68 -6.53
C ILE A 8 -2.45 0.83 -5.46
N LEU A 9 -3.03 1.46 -4.42
CA LEU A 9 -3.82 0.75 -3.41
C LEU A 9 -4.99 -0.02 -4.04
N LEU A 10 -5.70 0.57 -5.00
CA LEU A 10 -6.78 -0.09 -5.71
C LEU A 10 -6.28 -1.29 -6.53
N GLU A 11 -5.18 -1.14 -7.25
CA GLU A 11 -4.54 -2.25 -8.00
C GLU A 11 -4.17 -3.42 -7.08
N ILE A 12 -3.68 -3.14 -5.87
CA ILE A 12 -3.40 -4.17 -4.85
C ILE A 12 -4.69 -4.81 -4.34
N ILE A 13 -5.69 -4.00 -3.99
CA ILE A 13 -6.98 -4.51 -3.48
C ILE A 13 -7.63 -5.46 -4.48
N GLU A 14 -7.60 -5.13 -5.77
CA GLU A 14 -8.11 -5.98 -6.86
C GLU A 14 -7.33 -7.29 -6.96
N LEU A 15 -5.99 -7.24 -6.84
CA LEU A 15 -5.15 -8.44 -6.83
C LEU A 15 -5.49 -9.37 -5.65
N LEU A 16 -5.67 -8.79 -4.46
CA LEU A 16 -6.04 -9.55 -3.25
C LEU A 16 -7.45 -10.15 -3.36
N GLU A 17 -8.39 -9.44 -3.99
CA GLU A 17 -9.73 -9.96 -4.29
C GLU A 17 -9.66 -11.19 -5.22
N ILE A 18 -8.84 -11.15 -6.28
CA ILE A 18 -8.66 -12.26 -7.23
C ILE A 18 -8.14 -13.51 -6.51
N VAL A 19 -7.16 -13.38 -5.62
CA VAL A 19 -6.54 -14.52 -4.92
C VAL A 19 -7.33 -14.98 -3.69
N GLY A 20 -8.38 -14.25 -3.30
CA GLY A 20 -9.19 -14.58 -2.13
C GLY A 20 -8.54 -14.21 -0.80
N GLU A 21 -7.54 -13.32 -0.80
CA GLU A 21 -6.95 -12.80 0.42
C GLU A 21 -7.93 -11.77 1.02
N TYR A 22 -8.35 -12.00 2.27
CA TYR A 22 -9.40 -11.22 2.90
C TYR A 22 -8.88 -10.16 3.89
N ASP A 23 -7.85 -10.51 4.67
CA ASP A 23 -7.45 -9.71 5.84
C ASP A 23 -6.70 -8.45 5.41
N TRP A 24 -5.69 -8.59 4.55
CA TRP A 24 -4.98 -7.46 3.97
C TRP A 24 -5.87 -6.67 3.03
N ARG A 25 -6.71 -7.32 2.24
CA ARG A 25 -7.69 -6.64 1.39
C ARG A 25 -8.60 -5.72 2.20
N THR A 26 -9.11 -6.18 3.33
CA THR A 26 -9.97 -5.38 4.21
C THR A 26 -9.21 -4.21 4.81
N THR A 27 -7.97 -4.44 5.26
CA THR A 27 -7.07 -3.40 5.79
C THR A 27 -6.80 -2.32 4.76
N LEU A 28 -6.47 -2.71 3.52
CA LEU A 28 -6.18 -1.77 2.44
C LEU A 28 -7.42 -1.03 1.95
N LYS A 29 -8.61 -1.66 1.91
CA LYS A 29 -9.88 -0.96 1.62
C LYS A 29 -10.15 0.16 2.63
N ARG A 30 -9.90 -0.09 3.93
CA ARG A 30 -10.03 0.96 4.97
C ARG A 30 -9.04 2.10 4.73
N LEU A 31 -7.79 1.78 4.41
CA LEU A 31 -6.76 2.77 4.12
C LEU A 31 -7.04 3.57 2.84
N TYR A 32 -7.61 2.93 1.82
CA TYR A 32 -8.05 3.56 0.58
C TYR A 32 -9.23 4.51 0.79
N ALA A 33 -10.15 4.22 1.72
CA ALA A 33 -11.27 5.10 2.04
C ALA A 33 -10.90 6.24 3.02
N ASP A 34 -9.73 6.13 3.66
CA ASP A 34 -9.26 7.09 4.64
C ASP A 34 -8.93 8.45 3.97
N ASN A 35 -9.49 9.51 4.55
CA ASN A 35 -9.36 10.91 4.12
C ASN A 35 -8.85 11.80 5.27
N VAL A 36 -8.05 11.23 6.19
CA VAL A 36 -7.45 11.98 7.31
C VAL A 36 -6.64 13.20 6.84
N SER A 37 -6.81 14.30 7.57
CA SER A 37 -6.06 15.54 7.44
C SER A 37 -5.30 15.81 8.75
N PRO A 38 -3.99 16.14 8.71
CA PRO A 38 -3.20 16.40 7.52
C PRO A 38 -2.84 15.13 6.74
N GLN A 39 -2.65 15.26 5.43
CA GLN A 39 -2.29 14.16 4.52
C GLN A 39 -1.06 13.35 5.00
N LYS A 40 -0.15 14.00 5.73
CA LYS A 40 1.04 13.40 6.35
C LYS A 40 0.69 12.23 7.27
N ASP A 41 -0.44 12.28 7.97
CA ASP A 41 -0.87 11.20 8.85
C ASP A 41 -1.41 10.00 8.06
N TRP A 42 -2.10 10.23 6.94
CA TRP A 42 -2.47 9.16 6.02
C TRP A 42 -1.23 8.47 5.43
N LEU A 43 -0.20 9.24 5.02
CA LEU A 43 1.07 8.68 4.55
C LEU A 43 1.80 7.87 5.64
N ARG A 44 1.71 8.26 6.92
CA ARG A 44 2.29 7.49 8.04
C ARG A 44 1.61 6.12 8.18
N LYS A 45 0.28 6.05 8.03
CA LYS A 45 -0.45 4.78 8.02
C LYS A 45 -0.05 3.88 6.84
N ILE A 46 0.21 4.46 5.67
CA ILE A 46 0.76 3.69 4.53
C ILE A 46 2.17 3.19 4.85
N LYS A 47 3.02 4.04 5.41
CA LYS A 47 4.39 3.65 5.79
C LYS A 47 4.41 2.49 6.78
N SER A 48 3.46 2.44 7.73
CA SER A 48 3.39 1.34 8.71
C SER A 48 3.08 -0.03 8.10
N LEU A 49 2.68 -0.11 6.83
CA LEU A 49 2.52 -1.39 6.13
C LEU A 49 3.85 -2.11 5.89
N PHE A 50 4.97 -1.37 5.82
CA PHE A 50 6.26 -1.87 5.32
C PHE A 50 7.27 -2.20 6.43
N GLY A 51 6.81 -2.51 7.65
CA GLY A 51 7.72 -2.88 8.73
C GLY A 51 7.02 -3.54 9.91
N GLY A 52 7.81 -4.28 10.69
CA GLY A 52 7.33 -5.11 11.80
C GLY A 52 7.11 -6.57 11.40
N MET A 53 6.90 -7.42 12.40
CA MET A 53 6.59 -8.85 12.19
C MET A 53 5.13 -9.00 11.73
N GLY A 54 4.91 -9.74 10.64
CA GLY A 54 3.57 -9.92 10.07
C GLY A 54 3.08 -8.69 9.32
N SER A 55 4.02 -7.90 8.78
CA SER A 55 3.75 -6.71 7.99
C SER A 55 3.21 -7.05 6.61
N PHE A 56 2.79 -6.04 5.85
CA PHE A 56 2.26 -6.26 4.51
C PHE A 56 3.32 -6.82 3.57
N THR A 57 4.61 -6.56 3.81
CA THR A 57 5.71 -7.12 3.04
C THR A 57 5.91 -8.61 3.28
N ASP A 58 5.45 -9.15 4.40
CA ASP A 58 5.56 -10.58 4.74
C ASP A 58 4.47 -11.43 4.07
N LEU A 59 3.42 -10.79 3.51
CA LEU A 59 2.33 -11.50 2.85
C LEU A 59 2.84 -12.22 1.59
N VAL A 60 2.65 -13.54 1.55
CA VAL A 60 2.86 -14.38 0.37
C VAL A 60 1.52 -14.97 -0.04
N LEU A 61 1.12 -14.73 -1.30
CA LEU A 61 -0.15 -15.19 -1.84
C LEU A 61 -0.10 -16.68 -2.16
N MET A 62 -1.06 -17.42 -1.62
CA MET A 62 -1.25 -18.84 -1.88
C MET A 62 -2.72 -19.14 -2.12
N ARG A 63 -3.01 -20.09 -3.01
CA ARG A 63 -4.35 -20.63 -3.25
C ARG A 63 -4.28 -22.15 -3.18
N ASN A 64 -5.10 -22.75 -2.32
CA ASN A 64 -5.15 -24.20 -2.11
C ASN A 64 -3.76 -24.82 -1.81
N GLY A 65 -2.93 -24.12 -1.03
CA GLY A 65 -1.58 -24.57 -0.68
C GLY A 65 -0.52 -24.38 -1.78
N ILE A 66 -0.87 -23.78 -2.93
CA ILE A 66 0.04 -23.51 -4.04
C ILE A 66 0.37 -22.02 -4.08
N PHE A 67 1.65 -21.69 -4.27
CA PHE A 67 2.08 -20.30 -4.44
C PHE A 67 1.52 -19.69 -5.73
N CYS A 68 0.93 -18.51 -5.61
CA CYS A 68 0.45 -17.72 -6.75
C CYS A 68 1.63 -16.92 -7.33
N ILE A 69 2.51 -17.55 -8.12
CA ILE A 69 3.81 -16.96 -8.52
C ILE A 69 3.63 -15.61 -9.24
N ASP A 70 2.75 -15.56 -10.24
CA ASP A 70 2.54 -14.35 -11.04
C ASP A 70 1.92 -13.22 -10.22
N GLU A 71 0.96 -13.55 -9.34
CA GLU A 71 0.36 -12.59 -8.43
C GLU A 71 1.34 -12.10 -7.37
N ASN A 72 2.22 -12.95 -6.85
CA ASN A 72 3.28 -12.52 -5.93
C ASN A 72 4.28 -11.59 -6.62
N ASN A 73 4.70 -11.88 -7.86
CA ASN A 73 5.56 -11.00 -8.64
C ASN A 73 4.90 -9.63 -8.88
N LYS A 74 3.60 -9.62 -9.21
CA LYS A 74 2.83 -8.38 -9.36
C LYS A 74 2.68 -7.64 -8.03
N LEU A 75 2.44 -8.35 -6.93
CA LEU A 75 2.31 -7.77 -5.61
C LEU A 75 3.61 -7.09 -5.15
N ASP A 76 4.76 -7.70 -5.45
CA ASP A 76 6.07 -7.14 -5.16
C ASP A 76 6.31 -5.82 -5.89
N GLN A 77 6.03 -5.79 -7.20
CA GLN A 77 6.10 -4.55 -8.00
C GLN A 77 5.16 -3.46 -7.49
N LEU A 78 3.95 -3.83 -7.04
CA LEU A 78 2.99 -2.89 -6.49
C LEU A 78 3.42 -2.34 -5.13
N ARG A 79 4.04 -3.17 -4.27
CA ARG A 79 4.62 -2.75 -2.99
C ARG A 79 5.72 -1.72 -3.20
N ASP A 80 6.64 -1.98 -4.13
CA ASP A 80 7.71 -1.04 -4.47
C ASP A 80 7.16 0.30 -4.97
N ARG A 81 6.20 0.25 -5.90
CA ARG A 81 5.53 1.46 -6.41
C ARG A 81 4.84 2.24 -5.28
N LEU A 82 4.15 1.54 -4.38
CA LEU A 82 3.43 2.16 -3.26
C LEU A 82 4.41 2.83 -2.29
N TYR A 83 5.48 2.11 -1.89
CA TYR A 83 6.48 2.64 -0.98
C TYR A 83 7.18 3.86 -1.56
N ASN A 84 7.65 3.77 -2.81
CA ASN A 84 8.37 4.85 -3.48
C ASN A 84 7.50 6.10 -3.62
N ARG A 85 6.23 5.96 -4.03
CA ARG A 85 5.35 7.12 -4.17
C ARG A 85 4.97 7.75 -2.83
N MET A 86 4.79 6.93 -1.78
CA MET A 86 4.58 7.40 -0.42
C MET A 86 5.80 8.18 0.10
N ALA A 87 7.01 7.64 -0.07
CA ALA A 87 8.25 8.29 0.36
C ALA A 87 8.48 9.62 -0.36
N GLN A 88 8.24 9.66 -1.68
CA GLN A 88 8.32 10.89 -2.46
C GLN A 88 7.31 11.94 -1.97
N SER A 89 6.07 11.52 -1.67
CA SER A 89 5.03 12.43 -1.17
C SER A 89 5.40 13.07 0.18
N PHE A 90 6.09 12.34 1.06
CA PHE A 90 6.63 12.91 2.30
C PHE A 90 7.66 14.01 2.04
N ILE A 91 8.57 13.82 1.08
CA ILE A 91 9.60 14.79 0.73
C ILE A 91 8.95 16.07 0.18
N GLU A 92 8.01 15.92 -0.75
CA GLU A 92 7.28 17.04 -1.37
C GLU A 92 6.53 17.87 -0.32
N LEU A 93 5.81 17.22 0.61
CA LEU A 93 5.11 17.92 1.69
C LEU A 93 6.06 18.67 2.62
N ASN A 94 7.16 18.05 3.05
CA ASN A 94 8.14 18.70 3.93
C ASN A 94 8.84 19.91 3.26
N ASN A 95 9.02 19.89 1.94
CA ASN A 95 9.61 21.01 1.21
C ASN A 95 8.62 22.17 1.04
N SER A 96 7.33 21.87 0.88
CA SER A 96 6.27 22.90 0.85
C SER A 96 6.13 23.64 2.18
N GLU A 97 6.23 22.93 3.31
CA GLU A 97 6.19 23.50 4.67
C GLU A 97 7.38 24.45 4.95
N LYS A 98 8.53 24.26 4.29
CA LYS A 98 9.75 25.09 4.47
C LYS A 98 9.78 26.35 3.59
N SER A 99 8.91 26.42 2.58
CA SER A 99 8.85 27.53 1.63
C SER A 99 7.80 28.58 2.01
N GLN A 100 7.14 28.39 3.17
CA GLN A 100 6.20 29.32 3.79
C GLN A 100 6.83 29.94 5.03
#